data_AF-A0A3C1YP63-F1
#
_entry.id   AF-A0A3C1YP63-F1
#
_cell.length_a   1.000
_cell.length_b   1.000
_cell.length_c   1.000
_cell.angle_alpha   90.00
_cell.angle_beta   90.00
_cell.angle_gamma   90.00
#
_symmetry.space_group_name_H-M   'P 1'
#
loop_
_entity.id
_entity.type
_entity.pdbx_description
1 polymer ?
#
loop_
_entity_poly.entity_id
_entity_poly.type
_entity_poly.pdbx_seq_one_letter_code
_entity_poly.pdbx_strand_id
1 'polypeptide(L)'
;MFIGHFAVALAAKKAAPKTNLATLFAASQLVDLLWPVFLLFGLEHARIEVGNTVVTPLDFYDYPITHSLAGAVGWSVLFGALYYFRRKLPKESFIVGAVVFSHWVLDLITHRPDLPLFNN
;
A
#
# COMPACT_ATOMS: atom_id res chain seq x y z
N MET A 1 6.59 3.96 4.96
CA MET A 1 7.01 5.32 5.43
C MET A 1 5.85 6.30 5.34
N PHE A 2 5.23 6.72 6.43
CA PHE A 2 3.84 7.20 6.37
C PHE A 2 3.57 8.43 5.46
N ILE A 3 4.28 9.55 5.65
CA ILE A 3 3.94 10.82 4.96
C ILE A 3 4.32 10.83 3.47
N GLY A 4 5.34 10.07 3.06
CA GLY A 4 5.81 10.08 1.68
C GLY A 4 4.85 9.40 0.70
N HIS A 5 4.04 8.44 1.15
CA HIS A 5 2.98 7.86 0.34
C HIS A 5 1.91 8.90 -0.05
N PHE A 6 1.54 9.81 0.88
CA PHE A 6 0.62 10.90 0.57
C PHE A 6 1.19 11.89 -0.45
N ALA A 7 2.51 12.10 -0.46
CA ALA A 7 3.17 12.92 -1.48
C ALA A 7 2.98 12.34 -2.90
N VAL A 8 3.03 11.01 -3.04
CA VAL A 8 2.75 10.35 -4.33
C VAL A 8 1.30 10.58 -4.76
N ALA A 9 0.33 10.49 -3.85
CA ALA A 9 -1.06 10.77 -4.15
C ALA A 9 -1.29 12.23 -4.59
N LEU A 10 -0.64 13.19 -3.92
CA LEU A 10 -0.67 14.60 -4.31
C LEU A 10 -0.07 14.81 -5.71
N ALA A 11 1.07 14.20 -6.01
CA ALA A 11 1.69 14.28 -7.32
C ALA A 11 0.81 13.63 -8.41
N ALA A 12 0.21 12.48 -8.12
CA ALA A 12 -0.66 11.75 -9.03
C ALA A 12 -1.92 12.54 -9.41
N LYS A 13 -2.36 13.49 -8.56
CA LYS A 13 -3.53 14.33 -8.86
C LYS A 13 -3.39 15.11 -10.17
N LYS A 14 -2.17 15.56 -10.50
CA LYS A 14 -1.89 16.22 -11.79
C LYS A 14 -2.03 15.26 -12.98
N ALA A 15 -1.63 13.99 -12.80
CA ALA A 15 -1.67 12.97 -13.85
C ALA A 15 -3.08 12.37 -14.05
N ALA A 16 -3.87 12.28 -12.97
CA ALA A 16 -5.24 11.77 -12.93
C ALA A 16 -6.23 12.84 -12.42
N PRO A 17 -6.45 13.93 -13.18
CA PRO A 17 -7.25 15.07 -12.72
C PRO A 17 -8.73 14.71 -12.45
N LYS A 18 -9.26 13.66 -13.10
CA LYS A 18 -10.65 13.19 -12.91
C LYS A 18 -10.83 12.33 -11.64
N THR A 19 -9.74 11.82 -11.07
CA THR A 19 -9.77 11.09 -9.80
C THR A 19 -9.77 12.10 -8.65
N ASN A 20 -10.69 11.97 -7.70
CA ASN A 20 -10.69 12.85 -6.54
C ASN A 20 -9.49 12.54 -5.63
N LEU A 21 -9.10 13.50 -4.79
CA LEU A 21 -7.91 13.35 -3.96
C LEU A 21 -8.08 12.27 -2.89
N ALA A 22 -9.29 12.10 -2.35
CA ALA A 22 -9.58 11.06 -1.35
C ALA A 22 -9.32 9.64 -1.89
N THR A 23 -9.67 9.36 -3.16
CA THR A 23 -9.38 8.08 -3.80
C THR A 23 -7.88 7.87 -4.00
N LEU A 24 -7.13 8.92 -4.34
CA LEU A 24 -5.67 8.83 -4.47
C LEU A 24 -4.99 8.61 -3.10
N PHE A 25 -5.49 9.25 -2.04
CA PHE A 25 -5.04 8.99 -0.68
C PHE A 25 -5.36 7.56 -0.24
N ALA A 26 -6.59 7.10 -0.46
CA ALA A 26 -6.97 5.72 -0.19
C ALA A 26 -6.11 4.73 -0.98
N ALA A 27 -5.79 5.02 -2.25
CA ALA A 27 -4.87 4.20 -3.05
C ALA A 27 -3.48 4.13 -2.41
N SER A 28 -2.89 5.28 -2.06
CA SER A 28 -1.54 5.33 -1.50
C SER A 28 -1.42 4.68 -0.13
N GLN A 29 -2.54 4.55 0.60
CA GLN A 29 -2.62 3.99 1.95
C GLN A 29 -3.34 2.64 1.97
N LEU A 30 -3.63 2.04 0.81
CA LEU A 30 -4.54 0.90 0.75
C LEU A 30 -4.05 -0.27 1.61
N VAL A 31 -2.77 -0.61 1.50
CA VAL A 31 -2.16 -1.71 2.26
C VAL A 31 -2.09 -1.41 3.76
N ASP A 32 -1.81 -0.15 4.14
CA ASP A 32 -1.85 0.32 5.53
C ASP A 32 -3.27 0.32 6.13
N LEU A 33 -4.30 0.56 5.30
CA LEU A 33 -5.70 0.49 5.73
C LEU A 33 -6.19 -0.95 5.88
N LEU A 34 -5.65 -1.87 5.07
CA LEU A 34 -6.00 -3.29 5.12
C LEU A 34 -5.27 -4.00 6.26
N TRP A 35 -3.98 -3.74 6.46
CA TRP A 35 -3.14 -4.49 7.39
C TRP A 35 -3.73 -4.65 8.81
N PRO A 36 -4.25 -3.61 9.48
CA PRO A 36 -4.90 -3.78 10.79
C PRO A 36 -6.09 -4.73 10.76
N VAL A 37 -6.84 -4.77 9.65
CA VAL A 37 -7.95 -5.71 9.46
C VAL A 37 -7.41 -7.15 9.39
N PHE A 38 -6.33 -7.37 8.65
CA PHE A 38 -5.70 -8.69 8.52
C PHE A 38 -5.11 -9.19 9.84
N LEU A 39 -4.53 -8.30 10.65
CA LEU A 39 -4.09 -8.62 12.02
C LEU A 39 -5.26 -9.08 12.89
N LEU A 40 -6.41 -8.38 12.83
CA LEU A 40 -7.60 -8.73 13.62
C LEU A 40 -8.18 -10.09 13.24
N PHE A 41 -8.02 -10.51 11.98
CA PHE A 41 -8.43 -11.83 11.51
C PHE A 41 -7.35 -12.92 11.68
N GLY A 42 -6.16 -12.57 12.19
CA GLY A 42 -5.04 -13.52 12.32
C GLY A 42 -4.49 -14.02 10.98
N LEU A 43 -4.67 -13.24 9.92
CA LEU A 43 -4.14 -13.54 8.58
C LEU A 43 -2.70 -13.03 8.40
N GLU A 44 -2.32 -12.05 9.20
CA GLU A 44 -1.00 -11.46 9.30
C GLU A 44 -0.71 -11.19 10.77
N HIS A 45 0.57 -11.04 11.12
CA HIS A 45 1.02 -11.00 12.48
C HIS A 45 2.13 -9.96 12.69
N ALA A 46 2.06 -9.34 13.87
CA ALA A 46 3.10 -8.47 14.39
C ALA A 46 3.24 -8.69 15.89
N ARG A 47 4.42 -8.42 16.41
CA ARG A 47 4.69 -8.41 17.85
C ARG A 47 5.27 -7.07 18.29
N ILE A 48 5.11 -6.78 19.58
CA ILE A 48 5.78 -5.64 20.19
C ILE A 48 7.20 -6.06 20.53
N GLU A 49 8.17 -5.39 19.94
CA GLU A 49 9.60 -5.58 20.17
C GLU A 49 10.25 -4.22 20.39
N VAL A 50 10.58 -3.92 21.65
CA VAL A 50 11.13 -2.61 22.02
C VAL A 50 12.50 -2.43 21.37
N GLY A 51 12.67 -1.30 20.67
CA GLY A 51 13.90 -1.00 19.94
C GLY A 51 13.96 -1.61 18.53
N ASN A 52 12.87 -2.23 18.04
CA ASN A 52 12.86 -2.85 16.71
C ASN A 52 13.16 -1.85 15.58
N THR A 53 12.56 -0.66 15.64
CA THR A 53 12.94 0.47 14.80
C THR A 53 13.08 1.74 15.65
N VAL A 54 13.68 2.77 15.08
CA VAL A 54 13.81 4.09 15.72
C VAL A 54 12.44 4.76 15.93
N VAL A 55 11.44 4.42 15.10
CA VAL A 55 10.16 5.13 15.02
C VAL A 55 9.00 4.35 15.63
N THR A 56 9.04 3.02 15.63
CA THR A 56 7.97 2.15 16.13
C THR A 56 8.55 0.89 16.83
N PRO A 57 7.94 0.44 17.94
CA PRO A 57 8.33 -0.80 18.63
C PRO A 57 7.59 -2.03 18.06
N LEU A 58 7.33 -2.05 16.75
CA LEU A 58 6.56 -3.12 16.11
C LEU A 58 7.46 -3.93 15.19
N ASP A 59 7.48 -5.24 15.40
CA ASP A 59 8.11 -6.24 14.53
C ASP A 59 7.04 -6.93 13.69
N PHE A 60 7.01 -6.60 12.40
CA PHE A 60 6.14 -7.23 11.42
C PHE A 60 6.84 -8.50 10.95
N TYR A 61 6.49 -9.65 11.54
CA TYR A 61 7.21 -10.90 11.28
C TYR A 61 6.50 -11.81 10.27
N ASP A 62 5.23 -11.55 9.98
CA ASP A 62 4.45 -12.30 8.99
C ASP A 62 3.35 -11.41 8.41
N TYR A 63 3.60 -10.78 7.27
CA TYR A 63 2.68 -9.82 6.63
C TYR A 63 2.72 -9.89 5.09
N PRO A 64 2.63 -11.10 4.50
CA PRO A 64 2.81 -11.31 3.07
C PRO A 64 1.59 -10.90 2.22
N ILE A 65 0.40 -10.76 2.80
CA ILE A 65 -0.82 -10.52 2.03
C ILE A 65 -0.94 -9.04 1.66
N THR A 66 -0.58 -8.15 2.58
CA THR A 66 -0.69 -6.70 2.38
C THR A 66 0.58 -6.09 1.83
N HIS A 67 1.76 -6.50 2.29
CA HIS A 67 3.02 -5.81 1.99
C HIS A 67 4.06 -6.65 1.24
N SER A 68 3.73 -7.88 0.80
CA SER A 68 4.62 -8.54 -0.14
C SER A 68 4.62 -7.87 -1.51
N LEU A 69 5.66 -8.11 -2.32
CA LEU A 69 5.65 -7.67 -3.73
C LEU A 69 4.44 -8.25 -4.48
N ALA A 70 4.14 -9.54 -4.27
CA ALA A 70 2.97 -10.19 -4.86
C ALA A 70 1.65 -9.59 -4.38
N GLY A 71 1.52 -9.32 -3.08
CA GLY A 71 0.37 -8.65 -2.47
C GLY A 71 0.19 -7.25 -3.04
N ALA A 72 1.26 -6.45 -3.11
CA ALA A 72 1.25 -5.12 -3.69
C ALA A 72 0.78 -5.13 -5.15
N VAL A 73 1.26 -6.06 -5.98
CA VAL A 73 0.77 -6.23 -7.35
C VAL A 73 -0.72 -6.62 -7.36
N GLY A 74 -1.13 -7.57 -6.52
CA GLY A 74 -2.52 -8.02 -6.40
C GLY A 74 -3.48 -6.89 -6.04
N TRP A 75 -3.18 -6.12 -4.98
CA TRP A 75 -3.98 -4.98 -4.55
C TRP A 75 -3.98 -3.85 -5.57
N SER A 76 -2.87 -3.62 -6.27
CA SER A 76 -2.78 -2.62 -7.34
C SER A 76 -3.72 -2.94 -8.50
N VAL A 77 -3.72 -4.20 -8.94
CA VAL A 77 -4.64 -4.69 -9.99
C VAL A 77 -6.08 -4.62 -9.50
N LEU A 78 -6.37 -5.10 -8.29
CA LEU A 78 -7.73 -5.14 -7.75
C LEU A 78 -8.32 -3.74 -7.61
N PHE A 79 -7.60 -2.81 -6.99
CA PHE A 79 -8.12 -1.46 -6.74
C PHE A 79 -8.23 -0.65 -8.04
N GLY A 80 -7.25 -0.77 -8.94
CA GLY A 80 -7.30 -0.19 -10.28
C GLY A 80 -8.50 -0.72 -11.08
N ALA A 81 -8.74 -2.04 -11.07
CA ALA A 81 -9.86 -2.66 -11.75
C ALA A 81 -11.21 -2.22 -11.15
N LEU A 82 -11.35 -2.20 -9.83
CA LEU A 82 -12.56 -1.72 -9.16
C LEU A 82 -12.88 -0.27 -9.54
N TYR A 83 -11.86 0.59 -9.55
CA TYR A 83 -11.99 1.98 -10.00
C TYR A 83 -12.43 2.06 -11.47
N TYR A 84 -11.82 1.25 -12.35
CA TYR A 84 -12.19 1.17 -13.76
C TYR A 84 -13.65 0.77 -13.94
N PHE A 85 -14.12 -0.29 -13.27
CA PHE A 85 -15.49 -0.74 -13.43
C PHE A 85 -16.50 0.30 -12.94
N ARG A 86 -16.14 1.11 -11.94
CA ARG A 86 -17.02 2.16 -11.40
C ARG A 86 -17.02 3.46 -12.21
N ARG A 87 -15.89 3.83 -12.79
CA ARG A 87 -15.68 5.16 -13.42
C ARG A 87 -15.50 5.10 -14.94
N LYS A 88 -15.14 3.94 -15.49
CA LYS A 88 -14.86 3.70 -16.91
C LYS A 88 -13.77 4.64 -17.48
N LEU A 89 -12.74 4.90 -16.68
CA LEU A 89 -11.63 5.80 -16.99
C LEU A 89 -10.29 5.03 -17.00
N PRO A 90 -9.87 4.45 -18.15
CA PRO A 90 -8.75 3.49 -18.18
C PRO A 90 -7.41 4.11 -17.73
N LYS A 91 -7.09 5.33 -18.19
CA LYS A 91 -5.87 6.03 -17.80
C LYS A 91 -5.82 6.27 -16.28
N GLU A 92 -6.89 6.82 -15.72
CA GLU A 92 -6.99 7.11 -14.29
C GLU A 92 -6.97 5.83 -13.44
N SER A 93 -7.56 4.75 -13.94
CA SER A 93 -7.54 3.44 -13.28
C SER A 93 -6.14 2.87 -13.19
N PHE A 94 -5.37 2.96 -14.27
CA PHE A 94 -3.96 2.59 -14.27
C PHE A 94 -3.16 3.43 -13.26
N ILE A 95 -3.37 4.74 -13.24
CA ILE A 95 -2.70 5.63 -12.28
C ILE A 95 -3.08 5.27 -10.84
N VAL A 96 -4.35 4.98 -10.55
CA VAL A 96 -4.79 4.54 -9.22
C VAL A 96 -4.08 3.25 -8.80
N GLY A 97 -3.98 2.26 -9.68
CA GLY A 97 -3.22 1.04 -9.42
C GLY A 97 -1.73 1.31 -9.20
N ALA A 98 -1.12 2.18 -10.01
CA ALA A 98 0.29 2.57 -9.85
C ALA A 98 0.57 3.30 -8.52
N VAL A 99 -0.40 4.06 -8.00
CA VAL A 99 -0.32 4.71 -6.69
C VAL A 99 -0.42 3.71 -5.54
N VAL A 100 -1.15 2.60 -5.71
CA VAL A 100 -1.09 1.48 -4.73
C VAL A 100 0.30 0.84 -4.78
N PHE A 101 0.80 0.52 -5.98
CA PHE A 101 2.09 -0.16 -6.14
C PHE A 101 3.27 0.66 -5.64
N SER A 102 3.20 1.98 -5.75
CA SER A 102 4.26 2.86 -5.25
C SER A 102 4.50 2.71 -3.75
N HIS A 103 3.51 2.22 -2.98
CA HIS A 103 3.67 1.94 -1.57
C HIS A 103 4.82 0.97 -1.32
N TRP A 104 4.81 -0.19 -1.99
CA TRP A 104 5.85 -1.21 -1.85
C TRP A 104 7.22 -0.70 -2.30
N VAL A 105 7.29 0.06 -3.39
CA VAL A 105 8.55 0.64 -3.89
C VAL A 105 9.15 1.62 -2.88
N LEU A 106 8.30 2.44 -2.26
CA LEU A 106 8.70 3.41 -1.25
C LEU A 106 9.14 2.73 0.04
N ASP A 107 8.48 1.64 0.43
CA ASP A 107 8.91 0.83 1.57
C ASP A 107 10.22 0.11 1.27
N LEU A 108 10.45 -0.41 0.07
CA LEU A 108 11.72 -1.06 -0.29
C LEU A 108 12.95 -0.15 -0.01
N ILE A 109 12.77 1.16 -0.16
CA ILE A 109 13.84 2.15 0.03
C ILE A 109 13.98 2.56 1.50
N THR A 110 12.92 2.47 2.31
CA THR A 110 12.85 3.11 3.63
C THR A 110 12.61 2.17 4.79
N HIS A 111 12.05 1.01 4.53
CA HIS A 111 11.84 -0.02 5.53
C HIS A 111 13.17 -0.70 5.85
N ARG A 112 13.26 -1.29 7.03
CA ARG A 112 14.34 -2.24 7.31
C ARG A 112 14.24 -3.41 6.31
N PRO A 113 15.30 -4.22 6.10
CA PRO A 113 15.30 -5.27 5.07
C PRO A 113 14.52 -6.53 5.49
N ASP A 114 13.21 -6.41 5.64
CA ASP A 114 12.25 -7.47 6.04
C ASP A 114 11.03 -7.56 5.11
N LEU A 115 10.99 -6.78 4.02
CA LEU A 115 9.86 -6.78 3.08
C LEU A 115 9.69 -8.14 2.38
N PRO A 116 8.51 -8.77 2.48
CA PRO A 116 8.26 -10.03 1.81
C PRO A 116 8.22 -9.84 0.28
N LEU A 117 8.63 -10.88 -0.45
CA LEU A 117 8.44 -10.93 -1.91
C LEU A 117 7.15 -11.69 -2.27
N PHE A 118 6.93 -12.81 -1.59
CA PHE A 118 5.76 -13.67 -1.75
C PHE A 118 5.23 -14.05 -0.36
N ASN A 119 5.51 -15.27 0.11
CA ASN A 119 4.98 -15.84 1.36
C ASN A 119 6.11 -16.35 2.27
N ASN A 120 7.22 -15.61 2.29
CA ASN A 120 8.47 -16.01 2.94
C ASN A 120 8.53 -15.51 4.37
#